data_AF-A0A811YDB1-F1
#
_entry.id   AF-A0A811YDB1-F1
#
_cell.length_a   1.000
_cell.length_b   1.000
_cell.length_c   1.000
_cell.angle_alpha   90.00
_cell.angle_beta   90.00
_cell.angle_gamma   90.00
#
_symmetry.space_group_name_H-M   'P 1'
#
loop_
_entity.id
_entity.type
_entity.pdbx_description
1 polymer ?
#
loop_
_entity_poly.entity_id
_entity_poly.type
_entity_poly.pdbx_seq_one_letter_code
_entity_poly.pdbx_strand_id
1 'polypeptide(L)' 'MHPDSSPYLDTEACNVLTNLLKECHKNHSNLKFFGHCNDLDMEMRKYSNPAEESEK' A
#
# COMPACT_ATOMS: atom_id res chain seq x y z
N MET A 1 -12.72 -4.03 17.49
CA MET A 1 -12.37 -2.60 17.31
C MET A 1 -10.89 -2.50 17.63
N HIS A 2 -10.01 -2.27 16.65
CA HIS A 2 -8.58 -2.12 16.90
C HIS A 2 -8.32 -0.63 17.20
N PRO A 3 -8.02 -0.25 18.45
CA PRO A 3 -7.84 1.14 18.83
C PRO A 3 -6.36 1.47 18.68
N ASP A 4 -5.84 1.46 17.45
CA ASP A 4 -4.51 1.95 17.12
C ASP A 4 -4.51 2.45 15.67
N SER A 5 -5.40 3.40 15.38
CA SER A 5 -5.20 4.31 14.25
C SER A 5 -4.11 5.29 14.68
N SER A 6 -2.85 4.84 14.53
CA SER A 6 -1.70 5.73 14.51
C SER A 6 -2.04 6.93 13.63
N PRO A 7 -1.92 8.18 14.12
CA PRO A 7 -2.30 9.39 13.37
C PRO A 7 -1.47 9.63 12.10
N TYR A 8 -0.52 8.75 11.78
CA TYR A 8 0.24 8.71 10.53
C TYR A 8 -0.35 7.80 9.45
N LEU A 9 -1.39 7.01 9.77
CA LEU A 9 -1.99 6.08 8.80
C LEU A 9 -2.98 6.74 7.83
N ASP A 10 -3.46 7.95 8.14
CA ASP A 10 -4.30 8.77 7.25
C ASP A 10 -3.48 9.79 6.43
N THR A 11 -2.31 9.36 5.94
CA THR A 11 -1.61 10.14 4.93
C THR A 11 -2.31 9.89 3.59
N GLU A 12 -2.79 10.95 2.96
CA GLU A 12 -3.43 10.96 1.63
C GLU A 12 -2.72 10.05 0.61
N ALA A 13 -1.39 9.94 0.73
CA ALA A 13 -0.52 9.02 0.00
C ALA A 13 -0.95 7.54 0.05
N CYS A 14 -1.38 7.00 1.18
CA CYS A 14 -1.83 5.60 1.28
C CYS A 14 -3.17 5.37 0.60
N ASN A 15 -4.08 6.34 0.67
CA ASN A 15 -5.33 6.27 -0.08
C ASN A 15 -5.07 6.28 -1.60
N VAL A 16 -4.10 7.09 -2.05
CA VAL A 16 -3.67 7.11 -3.45
C VAL A 16 -3.07 5.75 -3.86
N LEU A 17 -2.12 5.21 -3.09
CA LEU A 17 -1.53 3.90 -3.37
C LEU A 17 -2.58 2.78 -3.37
N THR A 18 -3.60 2.87 -2.51
CA THR A 18 -4.66 1.85 -2.41
C THR A 18 -5.50 1.84 -3.67
N ASN A 19 -5.84 3.03 -4.17
CA ASN A 19 -6.60 3.17 -5.41
C ASN A 19 -5.79 2.67 -6.62
N LEU A 20 -4.51 3.04 -6.70
CA LEU A 20 -3.62 2.57 -7.76
C LEU A 20 -3.46 1.04 -7.75
N LEU A 21 -3.27 0.44 -6.58
CA LEU A 21 -3.14 -1.01 -6.47
C LEU A 21 -4.45 -1.73 -6.85
N LYS A 22 -5.60 -1.17 -6.44
CA LYS A 22 -6.91 -1.70 -6.84
C LYS A 22 -7.13 -1.61 -8.36
N GLU A 23 -6.76 -0.49 -8.97
CA GLU A 23 -6.86 -0.31 -10.43
C GLU A 23 -5.91 -1.27 -11.17
N CYS A 24 -4.68 -1.43 -10.68
CA CYS A 24 -3.73 -2.40 -11.24
C CYS A 24 -4.30 -3.82 -11.19
N HIS A 25 -4.83 -4.25 -10.05
CA HIS A 25 -5.47 -5.56 -9.93
C HIS A 25 -6.74 -5.71 -10.77
N LYS A 26 -7.47 -4.63 -11.03
CA LYS A 26 -8.67 -4.66 -11.85
C LYS A 26 -8.33 -4.76 -13.35
N ASN A 27 -7.37 -3.99 -13.82
CA ASN A 27 -6.93 -3.97 -15.22
C ASN A 27 -6.04 -5.17 -15.57
N HIS A 28 -5.30 -5.67 -14.59
CA HIS A 28 -4.29 -6.71 -14.75
C HIS A 28 -4.50 -7.88 -13.80
N SER A 29 -5.75 -8.29 -13.62
CA SER A 29 -6.15 -9.41 -12.73
C SER A 29 -5.36 -10.69 -13.00
N ASN A 30 -5.09 -10.99 -14.28
CA ASN A 30 -4.30 -12.15 -14.70
C ASN A 30 -2.79 -11.94 -14.51
N LEU A 31 -2.30 -10.70 -14.56
CA LEU A 31 -0.88 -10.38 -14.39
C LEU A 31 -0.48 -10.23 -12.92
N LYS A 32 -1.44 -10.29 -12.00
CA LYS A 32 -1.18 -10.38 -10.55
C LYS A 32 -0.24 -11.54 -10.23
N PHE A 33 -0.40 -12.69 -10.90
CA PHE A 33 0.46 -13.86 -10.72
C PHE A 33 1.85 -13.70 -11.34
N PHE A 34 2.02 -12.75 -12.26
CA PHE A 34 3.30 -12.43 -12.89
C PHE A 34 4.04 -11.30 -12.16
N GLY A 35 3.49 -10.80 -11.04
CA GLY A 35 4.11 -9.72 -10.26
C GLY A 35 3.95 -8.32 -10.89
N HIS A 36 3.00 -8.12 -11.79
CA HIS A 36 2.82 -6.82 -12.47
C HIS A 36 2.47 -5.67 -11.53
N CYS A 37 1.80 -5.95 -10.40
CA CYS A 37 1.46 -4.95 -9.38
C CYS A 37 2.41 -5.00 -8.17
N ASN A 38 3.53 -5.73 -8.24
CA ASN A 38 4.38 -6.04 -7.09
C ASN A 38 5.12 -4.82 -6.53
N ASP A 39 5.40 -3.81 -7.37
CA ASP A 39 6.02 -2.55 -6.95
C ASP A 39 5.08 -1.75 -6.03
N LEU A 40 3.81 -1.64 -6.42
CA LEU A 40 2.76 -0.99 -5.62
C LEU A 40 2.47 -1.77 -4.33
N ASP A 41 2.48 -3.11 -4.39
CA ASP A 41 2.34 -3.98 -3.22
C ASP A 41 3.52 -3.80 -2.24
N MET A 42 4.74 -3.59 -2.75
CA MET A 42 5.92 -3.32 -1.94
C MET A 42 5.83 -1.97 -1.23
N GLU A 43 5.44 -0.91 -1.95
CA GLU A 43 5.23 0.42 -1.37
C GLU A 43 4.14 0.40 -0.30
N MET A 44 3.07 -0.34 -0.54
CA MET A 44 2.02 -0.55 0.45
C MET A 44 2.49 -1.23 1.73
N ARG A 45 3.39 -2.20 1.63
CA ARG A 45 3.97 -2.85 2.82
C ARG A 45 4.85 -1.92 3.61
N LYS A 46 5.61 -1.05 2.94
CA LYS A 46 6.43 -0.02 3.60
C LYS A 46 5.55 0.93 4.39
N TYR A 47 4.45 1.39 3.78
CA TYR A 47 3.48 2.24 4.46
C TYR A 47 2.76 1.52 5.61
N SER A 48 2.39 0.25 5.42
CA SER A 48 1.66 -0.54 6.42
C SER A 48 2.51 -0.99 7.60
N ASN A 49 3.85 -0.95 7.49
CA ASN A 49 4.75 -1.28 8.58
C ASN A 49 5.64 -0.07 8.88
N PRO A 50 5.16 0.91 9.67
CA PRO A 50 5.86 2.16 9.94
C PRO A 50 7.13 2.02 10.80
N ALA A 51 7.56 0.80 11.12
CA ALA A 51 8.71 0.53 11.99
C ALA A 51 10.08 0.90 11.38
N GLU A 52 10.17 1.22 10.09
CA GLU A 52 11.45 1.34 9.38
C GLU A 52 11.71 2.73 8.75
N GLU A 53 10.80 3.70 8.90
CA GLU A 53 10.91 5.00 8.17
C GLU A 53 10.71 6.25 9.05
N SER A 54 10.96 6.15 10.37
CA SER A 54 10.99 7.32 11.28
C SER A 54 12.40 7.77 11.66
N GLU A 55 13.45 7.23 11.03
CA GLU A 55 14.84 7.62 11.25
C GLU A 55 15.52 8.03 9.93
N LYS A 56 15.11 9.16 9.35
CA LYS A 56 15.97 9.96 8.48
C LYS A 56 15.59 11.44 8.43
#